data_AF-A0A2V7HFJ4-F1
#
_entry.id   AF-A0A2V7HFJ4-F1
#
_cell.length_a   1.000
_cell.length_b   1.000
_cell.length_c   1.000
_cell.angle_alpha   90.00
_cell.angle_beta   90.00
_cell.angle_gamma   90.00
#
_symmetry.space_group_name_H-M   'P 1'
#
loop_
_entity.id
_entity.type
_entity.pdbx_description
1 polymer ?
#
loop_
_entity_poly.entity_id
_entity_poly.type
_entity_poly.pdbx_seq_one_letter_code
_entity_poly.pdbx_strand_id
1 'polypeptide(L)'
;MRKVFSSVNPMGCEVTSFKEPSQIELEHDFLWRIEQRVPRRRMIGIFNRSQYEDVIVPRVHKTLPESVWSARYDQINEFERVLTQNSVVILKFFLHVSRDEQKKRLTDRLNDRKKNWKFRLGDLDDRELWSEYTDAYRDAIAKCSTSWAPWYLVPADDEDVRDVLVARKIADTLDSLDLKYPPLDPKLKGLKIK
;
A
#
# COMPACT_ATOMS: atom_id res chain seq x y z
N MET A 1 -6.64 5.26 8.57
CA MET A 1 -5.63 4.17 8.37
C MET A 1 -5.04 3.63 9.66
N ARG A 2 -4.41 4.43 10.55
CA ARG A 2 -3.90 3.91 11.84
C ARG A 2 -5.00 3.20 12.67
N LYS A 3 -6.23 3.72 12.62
CA LYS A 3 -7.41 3.15 13.30
C LYS A 3 -7.78 1.76 12.77
N VAL A 4 -7.56 1.48 11.48
CA VAL A 4 -7.95 0.19 10.85
C VAL A 4 -7.17 -0.97 11.47
N PHE A 5 -5.90 -0.77 11.78
CA PHE A 5 -5.01 -1.81 12.29
C PHE A 5 -4.79 -1.73 13.82
N SER A 6 -5.46 -0.83 14.54
CA SER A 6 -5.26 -0.71 15.99
C SER A 6 -5.71 -1.95 16.78
N SER A 7 -6.58 -2.77 16.20
CA SER A 7 -7.07 -4.01 16.80
C SER A 7 -6.25 -5.24 16.38
N VAL A 8 -5.22 -5.08 15.55
CA VAL A 8 -4.34 -6.18 15.12
C VAL A 8 -3.17 -6.33 16.08
N ASN A 9 -2.80 -7.56 16.43
CA ASN A 9 -1.62 -7.83 17.23
C ASN A 9 -0.37 -7.36 16.47
N PRO A 10 0.46 -6.46 17.03
CA PRO A 10 1.64 -5.93 16.35
C PRO A 10 2.67 -7.01 16.00
N MET A 11 2.69 -8.15 16.70
CA MET A 11 3.59 -9.27 16.34
C MET A 11 3.18 -10.00 15.06
N GLY A 12 1.96 -9.80 14.56
CA GLY A 12 1.46 -10.40 13.32
C GLY A 12 1.36 -9.40 12.17
N CYS A 13 1.83 -8.16 12.34
CA CYS A 13 1.65 -7.09 11.39
C CYS A 13 2.91 -6.24 11.24
N GLU A 14 3.37 -6.04 10.00
CA GLU A 14 4.56 -5.24 9.70
C GLU A 14 4.20 -4.08 8.77
N VAL A 15 4.64 -2.87 9.13
CA VAL A 15 4.44 -1.66 8.31
C VAL A 15 5.76 -1.25 7.69
N THR A 16 5.81 -1.18 6.37
CA THR A 16 6.93 -0.61 5.62
C THR A 16 6.49 0.69 4.98
N SER A 17 7.19 1.79 5.28
CA SER A 17 6.95 3.08 4.62
C SER A 17 8.05 3.37 3.62
N PHE A 18 7.72 3.38 2.33
CA PHE A 18 8.66 3.72 1.28
C PHE A 18 8.80 5.23 1.16
N LYS A 19 10.05 5.68 1.11
CA LYS A 19 10.44 7.08 0.84
C LYS A 19 11.19 7.13 -0.48
N GLU A 20 11.77 8.28 -0.79
CA GLU A 20 12.74 8.42 -1.88
C GLU A 20 13.81 7.32 -1.79
N PRO A 21 14.14 6.65 -2.90
CA PRO A 21 15.14 5.59 -2.90
C PRO A 21 16.51 6.07 -2.43
N SER A 22 17.20 5.25 -1.64
CA SER A 22 18.61 5.50 -1.31
C SER A 22 19.53 5.22 -2.51
N GLN A 23 20.78 5.70 -2.47
CA GLN A 23 21.75 5.44 -3.54
C GLN A 23 21.92 3.94 -3.83
N ILE A 24 21.97 3.10 -2.78
CA ILE A 24 22.06 1.64 -2.92
C ILE A 24 20.81 1.09 -3.59
N GLU A 25 19.62 1.59 -3.24
CA GLU A 25 18.37 1.14 -3.88
C GLU A 25 18.31 1.55 -5.35
N LEU A 26 18.89 2.69 -5.73
CA LEU A 26 18.98 3.16 -7.13
C LEU A 26 20.00 2.39 -7.98
N GLU A 27 20.96 1.71 -7.34
CA GLU A 27 21.92 0.81 -8.01
C GLU A 27 21.31 -0.56 -8.37
N HIS A 28 20.11 -0.84 -7.86
CA HIS A 28 19.33 -2.05 -8.16
C HIS A 28 18.11 -1.71 -9.05
N ASP A 29 17.40 -2.75 -9.49
CA ASP A 29 16.07 -2.54 -10.07
C ASP A 29 15.08 -2.03 -9.01
N PHE A 30 14.02 -1.36 -9.45
CA PHE A 30 13.08 -0.70 -8.54
C PHE A 30 12.26 -1.66 -7.66
N LEU A 31 12.13 -2.93 -8.04
CA LEU A 31 11.40 -3.94 -7.26
C LEU A 31 12.28 -4.56 -6.18
N TRP A 32 13.61 -4.53 -6.31
CA TRP A 32 14.54 -5.12 -5.34
C TRP A 32 14.25 -4.71 -3.89
N ARG A 33 14.02 -3.41 -3.64
CA ARG A 33 13.70 -2.92 -2.29
C ARG A 33 12.29 -3.30 -1.81
N ILE A 34 11.38 -3.52 -2.75
CA ILE A 34 9.98 -3.87 -2.50
C ILE A 34 9.89 -5.34 -2.12
N GLU A 35 10.56 -6.20 -2.88
CA GLU A 35 10.58 -7.65 -2.67
C GLU A 35 11.09 -8.03 -1.28
N GLN A 36 12.13 -7.34 -0.79
CA GLN A 36 12.66 -7.52 0.57
C GLN A 36 11.66 -7.25 1.70
N ARG A 37 10.55 -6.58 1.40
CA ARG A 37 9.56 -6.13 2.38
C ARG A 37 8.25 -6.89 2.28
N VAL A 38 8.13 -7.80 1.30
CA VAL A 38 6.97 -8.69 1.17
C VAL A 38 6.79 -9.46 2.49
N PRO A 39 5.56 -9.56 3.01
CA PRO A 39 5.32 -10.20 4.30
C PRO A 39 5.72 -11.68 4.27
N ARG A 40 6.30 -12.13 5.38
CA ARG A 40 6.55 -13.56 5.60
C ARG A 40 5.22 -14.31 5.74
N ARG A 41 5.26 -15.65 5.60
CA ARG A 41 4.08 -16.50 5.79
C ARG A 41 3.40 -16.19 7.14
N ARG A 42 2.06 -16.07 7.11
CA ARG A 42 1.20 -15.78 8.27
C ARG A 42 1.32 -14.37 8.85
N MET A 43 2.01 -13.47 8.17
CA MET A 43 2.10 -12.05 8.55
C MET A 43 1.21 -11.18 7.67
N ILE A 44 0.71 -10.10 8.23
CA ILE A 44 0.07 -9.02 7.49
C ILE A 44 1.13 -7.96 7.17
N GLY A 45 1.40 -7.73 5.88
CA GLY A 45 2.29 -6.68 5.42
C GLY A 45 1.51 -5.43 4.99
N ILE A 46 1.89 -4.26 5.48
CA ILE A 46 1.29 -2.98 5.12
C ILE A 46 2.34 -2.11 4.44
N PHE A 47 2.13 -1.84 3.16
CA PHE A 47 2.94 -0.92 2.37
C PHE A 47 2.31 0.47 2.42
N ASN A 48 3.00 1.40 3.06
CA ASN A 48 2.70 2.83 3.02
C ASN A 48 3.55 3.48 1.92
N ARG A 49 2.89 3.82 0.81
CA ARG A 49 3.48 3.83 -0.55
C ARG A 49 3.96 2.44 -0.95
N SER A 50 4.43 2.26 -2.19
CA SER A 50 4.72 0.93 -2.75
C SER A 50 5.52 1.03 -4.06
N GLN A 51 5.68 -0.09 -4.78
CA GLN A 51 6.24 -0.15 -6.14
C GLN A 51 5.54 0.77 -7.15
N TYR A 52 4.33 1.25 -6.86
CA TYR A 52 3.62 2.16 -7.74
C TYR A 52 4.22 3.57 -7.78
N GLU A 53 5.01 3.98 -6.78
CA GLU A 53 5.73 5.27 -6.82
C GLU A 53 6.64 5.37 -8.05
N ASP A 54 7.21 4.23 -8.48
CA ASP A 54 8.11 4.09 -9.61
C ASP A 54 7.45 4.20 -11.00
N VAL A 55 6.13 4.31 -11.05
CA VAL A 55 5.34 4.61 -12.27
C VAL A 55 4.53 5.89 -12.16
N ILE A 56 4.41 6.45 -10.94
CA ILE A 56 3.69 7.70 -10.67
C ILE A 56 4.66 8.88 -10.70
N VAL A 57 5.64 8.90 -9.80
CA VAL A 57 6.54 10.04 -9.63
C VAL A 57 7.39 10.28 -10.89
N PRO A 58 8.04 9.27 -11.49
CA PRO A 58 8.83 9.49 -12.70
C PRO A 58 8.03 9.96 -13.90
N ARG A 59 6.75 9.57 -13.99
CA ARG A 59 5.83 10.02 -15.02
C ARG A 59 5.46 11.49 -14.84
N VAL A 60 5.04 11.87 -13.64
CA VAL A 60 4.55 13.23 -13.34
C VAL A 60 5.68 14.25 -13.43
N HIS A 61 6.82 13.94 -12.80
CA HIS A 61 7.99 14.83 -12.77
C HIS A 61 8.93 14.64 -13.96
N LYS A 62 8.59 13.75 -14.91
CA LYS A 62 9.37 13.46 -16.13
C LYS A 62 10.84 13.12 -15.86
N THR A 63 11.11 12.44 -14.74
CA THR A 63 12.49 12.07 -14.36
C THR A 63 13.00 10.84 -15.11
N LEU A 64 12.11 10.06 -15.72
CA LEU A 64 12.45 8.94 -16.60
C LEU A 64 11.68 9.03 -17.93
N PRO A 65 12.26 8.55 -19.04
CA PRO A 65 11.53 8.40 -20.30
C PRO A 65 10.30 7.52 -20.15
N GLU A 66 9.25 7.80 -20.93
CA GLU A 66 8.01 7.01 -20.93
C GLU A 66 8.24 5.54 -21.20
N SER A 67 9.14 5.20 -22.12
CA SER A 67 9.49 3.80 -22.41
C SER A 67 10.04 3.05 -21.19
N VAL A 68 10.64 3.74 -20.22
CA VAL A 68 11.21 3.13 -19.02
C VAL A 68 10.12 2.91 -17.96
N TRP A 69 9.39 3.96 -17.57
CA TRP A 69 8.40 3.82 -16.49
C TRP A 69 7.13 3.09 -16.95
N SER A 70 6.73 3.18 -18.23
CA SER A 70 5.52 2.48 -18.70
C SER A 70 5.71 0.96 -18.78
N ALA A 71 6.91 0.49 -19.11
CA ALA A 71 7.24 -0.93 -19.10
C ALA A 71 7.16 -1.55 -17.68
N ARG A 72 7.29 -0.73 -16.63
CA ARG A 72 7.18 -1.19 -15.24
C ARG A 72 5.76 -1.66 -14.88
N TYR A 73 4.71 -1.26 -15.60
CA TYR A 73 3.36 -1.78 -15.33
C TYR A 73 3.30 -3.31 -15.49
N ASP A 74 3.91 -3.84 -16.56
CA ASP A 74 3.96 -5.28 -16.80
C ASP A 74 4.84 -5.99 -15.77
N GLN A 75 5.97 -5.37 -15.39
CA GLN A 75 6.86 -5.90 -14.34
C GLN A 75 6.16 -5.97 -12.97
N ILE A 76 5.38 -4.94 -12.61
CA ILE A 76 4.56 -4.92 -11.39
C ILE A 76 3.51 -6.04 -11.44
N ASN A 77 2.81 -6.20 -12.57
CA ASN A 77 1.79 -7.23 -12.72
C ASN A 77 2.37 -8.63 -12.56
N GLU A 78 3.54 -8.91 -13.14
CA GLU A 78 4.20 -10.21 -13.02
C GLU A 78 4.74 -10.43 -11.60
N PHE A 79 5.34 -9.41 -10.98
CA PHE A 79 5.76 -9.47 -9.57
C PHE A 79 4.59 -9.84 -8.65
N GLU A 80 3.46 -9.13 -8.77
CA GLU A 80 2.26 -9.42 -7.97
C GLU A 80 1.69 -10.81 -8.30
N ARG A 81 1.80 -11.27 -9.54
CA ARG A 81 1.39 -12.62 -9.95
C ARG A 81 2.23 -13.69 -9.27
N VAL A 82 3.55 -13.56 -9.27
CA VAL A 82 4.47 -14.48 -8.57
C VAL A 82 4.13 -14.53 -7.07
N LEU A 83 3.88 -13.39 -6.44
CA LEU A 83 3.50 -13.35 -5.02
C LEU A 83 2.18 -14.10 -4.75
N THR A 84 1.16 -13.88 -5.56
CA THR A 84 -0.14 -14.56 -5.39
C THR A 84 -0.05 -16.07 -5.61
N GLN A 85 0.77 -16.52 -6.57
CA GLN A 85 1.08 -17.95 -6.76
C GLN A 85 1.78 -18.56 -5.53
N ASN A 86 2.48 -17.74 -4.75
CA ASN A 86 3.14 -18.13 -3.50
C ASN A 86 2.29 -17.85 -2.24
N SER A 87 0.96 -17.81 -2.40
CA SER A 87 -0.02 -17.65 -1.31
C SER A 87 0.03 -16.30 -0.58
N VAL A 88 0.54 -15.26 -1.24
CA VAL A 88 0.40 -13.88 -0.75
C VAL A 88 -0.91 -13.30 -1.28
N VAL A 89 -1.79 -12.90 -0.38
CA VAL A 89 -3.03 -12.20 -0.74
C VAL A 89 -2.76 -10.71 -0.84
N ILE A 90 -3.02 -10.11 -2.00
CA ILE A 90 -2.73 -8.70 -2.28
C ILE A 90 -4.02 -7.89 -2.29
N LEU A 91 -4.06 -6.84 -1.46
CA LEU A 91 -5.13 -5.85 -1.44
C LEU A 91 -4.53 -4.46 -1.67
N LYS A 92 -4.89 -3.81 -2.78
CA LYS A 92 -4.39 -2.47 -3.14
C LYS A 92 -5.50 -1.45 -2.97
N PHE A 93 -5.27 -0.44 -2.14
CA PHE A 93 -6.28 0.59 -1.84
C PHE A 93 -5.80 1.94 -2.35
N PHE A 94 -6.55 2.54 -3.28
CA PHE A 94 -6.37 3.92 -3.67
C PHE A 94 -7.34 4.80 -2.88
N LEU A 95 -6.79 5.58 -1.95
CA LEU A 95 -7.55 6.48 -1.09
C LEU A 95 -7.84 7.78 -1.86
N HIS A 96 -8.98 7.82 -2.54
CA HIS A 96 -9.37 8.92 -3.42
C HIS A 96 -9.89 10.10 -2.61
N VAL A 97 -9.11 11.17 -2.58
CA VAL A 97 -9.42 12.43 -1.90
C VAL A 97 -9.67 13.51 -2.96
N SER A 98 -10.65 14.37 -2.76
CA SER A 98 -10.91 15.52 -3.64
C SER A 98 -9.83 16.58 -3.50
N ARG A 99 -9.66 17.39 -4.55
CA ARG A 99 -8.70 18.50 -4.55
C ARG A 99 -9.00 19.51 -3.44
N ASP A 100 -10.27 19.71 -3.09
CA ASP A 100 -10.69 20.62 -2.03
C ASP A 100 -10.42 20.06 -0.63
N GLU A 101 -10.70 18.78 -0.40
CA GLU A 101 -10.37 18.14 0.87
C GLU A 101 -8.86 18.07 1.09
N GLN A 102 -8.06 17.83 0.04
CA GLN A 102 -6.60 17.91 0.15
C GLN A 102 -6.15 19.32 0.58
N LYS A 103 -6.76 20.39 0.02
CA LYS A 103 -6.46 21.78 0.41
C LYS A 103 -6.70 21.99 1.90
N LYS A 104 -7.88 21.59 2.37
CA LYS A 104 -8.28 21.70 3.78
C LYS A 104 -7.29 20.98 4.69
N ARG A 105 -6.93 19.73 4.37
CA ARG A 105 -5.95 18.95 5.16
C ARG A 105 -4.56 19.58 5.19
N LEU A 106 -4.11 20.17 4.09
CA LEU A 106 -2.82 20.88 4.03
C LEU A 106 -2.87 22.16 4.89
N THR A 107 -3.95 22.93 4.80
CA THR A 107 -4.18 24.11 5.66
C THR A 107 -4.21 23.73 7.15
N ASP A 108 -4.89 22.64 7.51
CA ASP A 108 -4.93 22.14 8.89
C ASP A 108 -3.54 21.74 9.41
N ARG A 109 -2.68 21.18 8.55
CA ARG A 109 -1.30 20.83 8.93
C ARG A 109 -0.44 22.04 9.22
N LEU A 110 -0.73 23.20 8.62
CA LEU A 110 -0.02 24.45 8.89
C LEU A 110 -0.50 25.11 10.18
N ASN A 111 -1.79 24.97 10.49
CA ASN A 111 -2.42 25.62 11.65
C ASN A 111 -2.29 24.81 12.95
N ASP A 112 -2.08 23.49 12.88
CA ASP A 112 -1.91 22.62 14.05
C ASP A 112 -0.44 22.29 14.31
N ARG A 113 0.14 22.89 15.36
CA ARG A 113 1.54 22.66 15.80
C ARG A 113 1.90 21.18 15.95
N LYS A 114 0.96 20.29 16.29
CA LYS A 114 1.20 18.85 16.42
C LYS A 114 1.36 18.13 15.07
N LYS A 115 0.99 18.80 13.96
CA LYS A 115 0.99 18.29 12.59
C LYS A 115 1.97 19.00 11.66
N ASN A 116 2.50 20.18 12.04
CA ASN A 116 3.44 20.95 11.21
C ASN A 116 4.60 20.11 10.64
N TRP A 117 5.13 19.17 11.41
CA TRP A 117 6.23 18.29 10.97
C TRP A 117 5.90 17.40 9.75
N LYS A 118 4.61 17.24 9.42
CA LYS A 118 4.12 16.47 8.27
C LYS A 118 3.99 17.29 6.99
N PHE A 119 4.13 18.60 7.07
CA PHE A 119 4.00 19.49 5.91
C PHE A 119 5.37 19.66 5.25
N ARG A 120 5.41 19.57 3.91
CA ARG A 120 6.60 19.87 3.12
C ARG A 120 6.22 20.88 2.04
N LEU A 121 7.16 21.76 1.67
CA LEU A 121 6.93 22.71 0.58
C LEU A 121 6.61 21.98 -0.74
N GLY A 122 7.28 20.86 -1.01
CA GLY A 122 6.97 20.01 -2.18
C GLY A 122 5.54 19.47 -2.23
N ASP A 123 4.80 19.45 -1.12
CA ASP A 123 3.37 19.08 -1.14
C ASP A 123 2.54 20.11 -1.93
N LEU A 124 3.02 21.36 -2.05
CA LEU A 124 2.38 22.41 -2.86
C LEU A 124 2.74 22.26 -4.33
N ASP A 125 4.01 21.97 -4.64
CA ASP A 125 4.46 21.71 -6.01
C ASP A 125 3.71 20.50 -6.61
N ASP A 126 3.59 19.41 -5.85
CA ASP A 126 2.83 18.23 -6.26
C ASP A 126 1.32 18.53 -6.43
N ARG A 127 0.78 19.49 -5.66
CA ARG A 127 -0.62 19.90 -5.76
C ARG A 127 -0.89 20.72 -7.04
N GLU A 128 0.09 21.44 -7.56
CA GLU A 128 -0.04 22.12 -8.86
C GLU A 128 -0.18 21.10 -9.99
N LEU A 129 0.51 19.96 -9.87
CA LEU A 129 0.48 18.82 -10.80
C LEU A 129 -0.70 17.85 -10.58
N TRP A 130 -1.81 18.33 -10.01
CA TRP A 130 -2.96 17.50 -9.64
C TRP A 130 -3.50 16.66 -10.80
N SER A 131 -3.63 17.25 -11.99
CA SER A 131 -4.12 16.59 -13.21
C SER A 131 -3.21 15.43 -13.61
N GLU A 132 -1.91 15.67 -13.58
CA GLU A 132 -0.86 14.75 -13.97
C GLU A 132 -0.80 13.55 -13.01
N TYR A 133 -0.90 13.81 -11.70
CA TYR A 133 -1.06 12.75 -10.70
C TYR A 133 -2.36 11.96 -10.89
N THR A 134 -3.47 12.64 -11.21
CA THR A 134 -4.76 11.99 -11.46
C THR A 134 -4.67 11.02 -12.64
N ASP A 135 -4.07 11.46 -13.74
CA ASP A 135 -3.90 10.62 -14.94
C ASP A 135 -2.89 9.48 -14.69
N ALA A 136 -1.81 9.74 -13.94
CA ALA A 136 -0.84 8.71 -13.55
C ALA A 136 -1.50 7.60 -12.72
N TYR A 137 -2.30 7.95 -11.71
CA TYR A 137 -3.05 6.98 -10.91
C TYR A 137 -4.12 6.26 -11.71
N ARG A 138 -4.85 6.96 -12.60
CA ARG A 138 -5.86 6.35 -13.47
C ARG A 138 -5.26 5.22 -14.29
N ASP A 139 -4.11 5.47 -14.92
CA ASP A 139 -3.45 4.47 -15.75
C ASP A 139 -2.82 3.35 -14.91
N ALA A 140 -2.21 3.66 -13.77
CA ALA A 140 -1.67 2.63 -12.87
C ALA A 140 -2.76 1.67 -12.39
N ILE A 141 -3.93 2.21 -12.03
CA ILE A 141 -5.08 1.40 -11.63
C ILE A 141 -5.62 0.60 -12.82
N ALA A 142 -5.81 1.24 -13.98
CA ALA A 142 -6.35 0.58 -15.17
C ALA A 142 -5.45 -0.56 -15.67
N LYS A 143 -4.13 -0.36 -15.66
CA LYS A 143 -3.14 -1.33 -16.18
C LYS A 143 -2.76 -2.40 -15.16
N CYS A 144 -2.89 -2.12 -13.86
CA CYS A 144 -2.46 -3.05 -12.81
C CYS A 144 -3.59 -3.57 -11.92
N SER A 145 -4.87 -3.31 -12.23
CA SER A 145 -5.97 -3.97 -11.53
C SER A 145 -6.28 -5.31 -12.19
N THR A 146 -5.69 -6.38 -11.68
CA THR A 146 -5.82 -7.73 -12.22
C THR A 146 -6.79 -8.58 -11.37
N SER A 147 -7.15 -9.77 -11.87
CA SER A 147 -8.01 -10.69 -11.10
C SER A 147 -7.32 -11.28 -9.86
N TRP A 148 -5.98 -11.38 -9.87
CA TRP A 148 -5.19 -11.89 -8.74
C TRP A 148 -4.76 -10.79 -7.75
N ALA A 149 -4.62 -9.55 -8.21
CA ALA A 149 -4.27 -8.40 -7.39
C ALA A 149 -5.13 -7.18 -7.79
N PRO A 150 -6.39 -7.10 -7.31
CA PRO A 150 -7.30 -6.02 -7.66
C PRO A 150 -6.97 -4.71 -6.93
N TRP A 151 -7.29 -3.58 -7.58
CA TRP A 151 -7.34 -2.26 -6.95
C TRP A 151 -8.74 -1.95 -6.42
N TYR A 152 -8.78 -1.31 -5.26
CA TYR A 152 -9.99 -0.80 -4.64
C TYR A 152 -9.91 0.72 -4.55
N LEU A 153 -10.81 1.41 -5.25
CA LEU A 153 -10.98 2.85 -5.09
C LEU A 153 -11.83 3.11 -3.85
N VAL A 154 -11.27 3.84 -2.88
CA VAL A 154 -11.91 4.13 -1.60
C VAL A 154 -12.13 5.63 -1.51
N PRO A 155 -13.38 6.12 -1.47
CA PRO A 155 -13.67 7.51 -1.15
C PRO A 155 -13.07 7.84 0.21
N ALA A 156 -12.17 8.83 0.23
CA ALA A 156 -11.31 9.10 1.37
C ALA A 156 -11.42 10.53 1.89
N ASP A 157 -12.43 11.29 1.45
CA ASP A 157 -12.73 12.63 1.96
C ASP A 157 -13.19 12.58 3.42
N ASP A 158 -14.09 11.65 3.73
CA ASP A 158 -14.47 11.31 5.10
C ASP A 158 -13.54 10.21 5.64
N GLU A 159 -12.87 10.49 6.77
CA GLU A 159 -11.88 9.56 7.34
C GLU A 159 -12.49 8.30 7.96
N ASP A 160 -13.72 8.39 8.48
CA ASP A 160 -14.39 7.28 9.14
C ASP A 160 -15.03 6.36 8.10
N VAL A 161 -15.64 6.92 7.04
CA VAL A 161 -16.11 6.15 5.88
C VAL A 161 -14.94 5.39 5.25
N ARG A 162 -13.82 6.07 5.00
CA ARG A 162 -12.59 5.46 4.50
C ARG A 162 -12.15 4.28 5.36
N ASP A 163 -12.07 4.49 6.67
CA ASP A 163 -11.55 3.48 7.59
C ASP A 163 -12.50 2.27 7.68
N VAL A 164 -13.81 2.48 7.66
CA VAL A 164 -14.80 1.38 7.62
C VAL A 164 -14.70 0.58 6.32
N LEU A 165 -14.62 1.23 5.16
CA LEU A 165 -14.55 0.53 3.87
C LEU A 165 -13.30 -0.34 3.75
N VAL A 166 -12.13 0.19 4.15
CA VAL A 166 -10.88 -0.56 4.14
C VAL A 166 -10.92 -1.70 5.16
N ALA A 167 -11.34 -1.44 6.40
CA ALA A 167 -11.43 -2.45 7.44
C ALA A 167 -12.37 -3.59 7.04
N ARG A 168 -13.53 -3.26 6.49
CA ARG A 168 -14.51 -4.24 6.02
C ARG A 168 -13.92 -5.13 4.94
N LYS A 169 -13.25 -4.54 3.95
CA LYS A 169 -12.66 -5.32 2.86
C LYS A 169 -11.56 -6.25 3.35
N ILE A 170 -10.73 -5.82 4.29
CA ILE A 170 -9.71 -6.65 4.92
C ILE A 170 -10.36 -7.81 5.68
N ALA A 171 -11.38 -7.53 6.50
CA ALA A 171 -12.09 -8.55 7.26
C ALA A 171 -12.76 -9.60 6.35
N ASP A 172 -13.53 -9.17 5.35
CA ASP A 172 -14.16 -10.07 4.38
C ASP A 172 -13.12 -10.93 3.65
N THR A 173 -11.94 -10.36 3.35
CA THR A 173 -10.86 -11.11 2.71
C THR A 173 -10.29 -12.16 3.68
N LEU A 174 -10.01 -11.81 4.94
CA LEU A 174 -9.49 -12.75 5.94
C LEU A 174 -10.49 -13.88 6.23
N ASP A 175 -11.78 -13.58 6.33
CA ASP A 175 -12.84 -14.58 6.51
C ASP A 175 -12.89 -15.55 5.33
N SER A 176 -12.69 -15.06 4.11
CA SER A 176 -12.69 -15.90 2.89
C SER A 176 -11.52 -16.90 2.82
N LEU A 177 -10.46 -16.71 3.61
CA LEU A 177 -9.30 -17.63 3.63
C LEU A 177 -9.54 -18.90 4.44
N ASP A 178 -10.66 -18.98 5.17
CA ASP A 178 -11.04 -20.11 6.03
C ASP A 178 -9.90 -20.59 6.95
N LEU A 179 -9.20 -19.64 7.58
CA LEU A 179 -8.03 -19.93 8.41
C LEU A 179 -8.43 -20.79 9.63
N LYS A 180 -7.69 -21.89 9.83
CA LYS A 180 -7.87 -22.79 10.99
C LYS A 180 -6.65 -22.74 11.90
N TYR A 181 -6.88 -22.91 13.20
CA TYR A 181 -5.80 -23.18 14.14
C TYR A 181 -5.11 -24.52 13.79
N PRO A 182 -3.79 -24.62 13.96
CA PRO A 182 -3.09 -25.89 13.75
C PRO A 182 -3.60 -26.93 14.74
N PRO A 183 -3.72 -28.20 14.32
CA PRO A 183 -4.11 -29.27 15.24
C PRO A 183 -3.05 -29.45 16.33
N LEU A 184 -3.48 -29.97 17.49
CA LEU A 184 -2.56 -30.36 18.55
C LEU A 184 -1.53 -31.36 18.00
N ASP A 185 -0.26 -31.18 18.34
CA ASP A 185 0.77 -32.18 18.02
C ASP A 185 0.34 -33.54 18.58
N PRO A 186 0.24 -34.59 17.74
CA PRO A 186 -0.15 -35.93 18.20
C PRO A 186 0.65 -36.45 19.40
N LYS A 187 1.92 -36.02 19.54
CA LYS A 187 2.79 -36.40 20.67
C LYS A 187 2.34 -35.84 22.02
N LEU A 188 1.56 -34.76 22.01
CA LEU A 188 1.03 -34.12 23.22
C LEU A 188 -0.33 -34.68 23.64
N LYS A 189 -0.94 -35.55 22.82
CA LYS A 189 -2.25 -36.13 23.09
C LYS A 189 -2.19 -37.03 24.33
N GLY A 190 -2.93 -36.68 25.37
CA GLY A 190 -2.97 -37.42 26.64
C GLY A 190 -1.90 -37.04 27.66
N LEU A 191 -1.07 -36.02 27.37
CA LEU A 191 -0.14 -35.46 28.34
C LEU A 191 -0.92 -34.85 29.52
N LYS A 192 -0.57 -35.27 30.75
CA LYS A 192 -1.09 -34.66 31.98
C LYS A 192 0.00 -33.81 32.61
N ILE A 193 -0.29 -32.52 32.82
CA ILE A 193 0.56 -31.61 33.58
C ILE A 193 0.46 -32.02 35.06
N LYS A 194 1.59 -32.23 35.73
CA LYS A 194 1.65 -32.53 37.16
C LYS A 194 1.70 -31.24 37.97
#